data_AF-A0A1I5F2H6-F1
#
_entry.id   AF-A0A1I5F2H6-F1
#
_cell.length_a   1.000
_cell.length_b   1.000
_cell.length_c   1.000
_cell.angle_alpha   90.00
_cell.angle_beta   90.00
_cell.angle_gamma   90.00
#
_symmetry.space_group_name_H-M   'P 1'
#
loop_
_entity.id
_entity.type
_entity.pdbx_description
1 polymer ?
#
loop_
_entity_poly.entity_id
_entity_poly.type
_entity_poly.pdbx_seq_one_letter_code
_entity_poly.pdbx_strand_id
1 'polypeptide(L)' 'MPNYAVYTRTSAEHVVRVRNLSTSYPYDLLKLHFHKESLTGFPENTVFWINREGPSVGFALRSDTQNPPAQGGLK' A
#
# COMPACT_ATOMS: atom_id res chain seq x y z
N MET A 1 -0.56 -12.52 -8.34
CA MET A 1 -0.70 -11.83 -7.04
C MET A 1 -0.29 -10.38 -7.25
N PRO A 2 -1.00 -9.40 -6.65
CA PRO A 2 -0.64 -8.00 -6.78
C PRO A 2 0.74 -7.73 -6.20
N ASN A 3 1.49 -6.83 -6.84
CA ASN A 3 2.83 -6.46 -6.42
C ASN A 3 2.80 -5.09 -5.73
N TYR A 4 3.44 -5.01 -4.57
CA TYR A 4 3.41 -3.82 -3.72
C TYR A 4 4.79 -3.21 -3.60
N ALA A 5 4.86 -1.90 -3.73
CA ALA A 5 5.98 -1.10 -3.28
C ALA A 5 5.93 -0.99 -1.75
N VAL A 6 7.10 -1.05 -1.11
CA VAL A 6 7.23 -0.95 0.35
C VAL A 6 7.61 0.47 0.75
N TYR A 7 6.96 0.96 1.80
CA TYR A 7 7.13 2.28 2.37
C TYR A 7 7.45 2.19 3.87
N THR A 8 8.18 3.18 4.37
CA THR A 8 8.39 3.37 5.82
C THR A 8 7.93 4.75 6.23
N ARG A 9 7.14 4.83 7.30
CA ARG A 9 6.80 6.09 7.98
C ARG A 9 7.64 6.18 9.25
N THR A 10 8.28 7.32 9.49
CA THR A 10 9.07 7.58 10.71
C THR A 10 8.22 8.21 11.80
N SER A 11 8.77 8.38 13.01
CA SER A 11 8.11 9.12 14.10
C SER A 11 7.93 10.61 13.83
N ALA A 12 8.66 11.15 12.85
CA ALA A 12 8.49 12.51 12.35
C ALA A 12 7.47 12.58 11.19
N GLU A 13 6.66 11.53 11.00
CA GLU A 13 5.68 11.39 9.92
C GLU A 13 6.30 11.48 8.50
N HIS A 14 7.62 11.31 8.40
CA HIS A 14 8.30 11.30 7.11
C HIS A 14 8.09 9.94 6.44
N VAL A 15 7.57 9.96 5.22
CA VAL A 15 7.34 8.77 4.42
C VAL A 15 8.45 8.59 3.38
N VAL A 16 9.04 7.40 3.35
CA VAL A 16 10.10 7.03 2.40
C VAL A 16 9.72 5.76 1.65
N ARG A 17 9.90 5.77 0.33
CA ARG A 17 9.78 4.57 -0.52
C ARG A 17 11.06 3.76 -0.45
N VAL A 18 10.96 2.50 -0.04
CA VAL A 18 12.10 1.58 0.00
C VAL A 18 12.47 1.17 -1.43
N ARG A 19 13.70 1.47 -1.84
CA ARG A 19 14.19 1.15 -3.19
C ARG A 19 14.43 -0.35 -3.32
N ASN A 20 14.15 -0.89 -4.51
CA ASN A 20 14.41 -2.29 -4.89
C ASN A 20 13.72 -3.35 -4.00
N LEU A 21 12.73 -2.96 -3.20
CA LEU A 21 11.95 -3.88 -2.40
C LEU A 21 10.50 -3.88 -2.90
N SER A 22 10.02 -5.06 -3.27
CA SER A 22 8.63 -5.27 -3.63
C SER A 22 8.16 -6.62 -3.12
N THR A 23 6.91 -6.69 -2.70
CA THR A 23 6.34 -7.91 -2.11
C THR A 23 5.03 -8.29 -2.80
N SER A 24 4.78 -9.60 -2.87
CA SER A 24 3.50 -10.15 -3.30
C SER A 24 2.68 -10.48 -2.07
N TYR A 25 1.49 -9.88 -1.95
CA TYR A 25 0.61 -10.10 -0.80
C TYR A 25 -0.87 -10.14 -1.25
N PRO A 26 -1.75 -10.92 -0.60
CA PRO A 26 -3.18 -10.89 -0.93
C PRO A 26 -3.82 -9.54 -0.58
N TYR A 27 -4.44 -8.89 -1.57
CA TYR A 27 -5.04 -7.56 -1.39
C TYR A 27 -6.10 -7.53 -0.29
N ASP A 28 -6.93 -8.57 -0.20
CA ASP A 28 -8.02 -8.65 0.78
C ASP A 28 -7.52 -8.66 2.22
N LEU A 29 -6.36 -9.26 2.47
CA LEU A 29 -5.73 -9.28 3.80
C LEU A 29 -5.19 -7.90 4.19
N LEU A 30 -4.59 -7.14 3.26
CA LEU A 30 -4.16 -5.77 3.52
C LEU A 30 -5.35 -4.87 3.85
N LYS A 31 -6.44 -5.00 3.09
CA LYS A 31 -7.64 -4.20 3.31
C LYS A 31 -8.29 -4.48 4.66
N LEU A 32 -8.20 -5.71 5.16
CA LEU A 32 -8.82 -6.12 6.42
C LEU A 32 -7.99 -5.72 7.64
N HIS A 33 -6.68 -5.89 7.57
CA HIS A 33 -5.82 -5.76 8.74
C HIS A 33 -5.05 -4.44 8.82
N PHE A 34 -4.85 -3.74 7.71
CA PHE A 34 -3.97 -2.57 7.66
C PHE A 34 -4.76 -1.28 7.44
N HIS A 35 -4.16 -0.17 7.86
CA HIS A 35 -4.75 1.15 7.78
C HIS A 35 -4.50 1.78 6.41
N LYS A 36 -5.57 2.02 5.66
CA LYS A 36 -5.50 2.65 4.35
C LYS A 36 -5.33 4.17 4.48
N GLU A 37 -4.38 4.72 3.74
CA GLU A 37 -4.12 6.16 3.66
C GLU A 37 -3.77 6.57 2.22
N SER A 38 -4.05 7.84 1.89
CA SER A 38 -3.66 8.43 0.59
C SER A 38 -2.19 8.83 0.61
N LEU A 39 -1.48 8.51 -0.46
CA LEU A 39 -0.06 8.84 -0.61
C LEU A 39 0.08 10.00 -1.62
N THR A 40 0.84 11.04 -1.27
CA THR A 40 1.04 12.22 -2.13
C THR A 40 2.51 12.40 -2.49
N GLY A 41 2.80 12.83 -3.72
CA GLY A 41 4.18 13.03 -4.20
C GLY A 41 4.94 11.74 -4.58
N PHE A 42 4.23 10.62 -4.70
CA PHE A 42 4.77 9.31 -5.06
C PHE A 42 4.05 8.72 -6.29
N PRO A 43 4.63 7.73 -6.98
CA PRO A 43 3.98 7.11 -8.14
C PRO A 43 2.76 6.25 -7.78
N GLU A 44 2.67 5.78 -6.53
CA GLU A 44 1.50 5.06 -6.02
C GLU A 44 0.58 6.01 -5.22
N ASN A 45 -0.74 5.82 -5.32
CA ASN A 45 -1.75 6.75 -4.76
C ASN A 45 -2.26 6.35 -3.37
N THR A 46 -2.09 5.09 -2.97
CA THR A 46 -2.68 4.54 -1.76
C THR A 46 -1.70 3.58 -1.11
N VAL A 47 -1.56 3.70 0.21
CA VAL A 47 -0.73 2.84 1.04
C VAL A 47 -1.56 2.20 2.15
N PHE A 48 -1.20 0.96 2.49
CA PHE A 48 -1.76 0.21 3.60
C PHE A 48 -0.70 0.09 4.71
N TRP A 49 -0.86 0.80 5.81
CA TRP A 49 0.05 0.84 6.95
C TRP A 49 -0.26 -0.24 7.98
N ILE A 50 0.77 -0.89 8.51
CA ILE A 50 0.61 -1.84 9.64
C ILE A 50 0.06 -1.12 10.87
N ASN A 51 0.67 0.00 11.25
CA ASN A 51 0.22 0.85 12.37
C ASN A 51 -0.54 2.07 11.85
N ARG A 52 -1.63 2.45 12.54
CA ARG A 52 -2.41 3.65 12.21
C ARG A 52 -1.58 4.93 12.31
N GLU A 53 -0.81 5.08 13.38
CA GLU A 53 -0.04 6.30 13.72
C GLU A 53 1.41 5.94 14.06
N GLY A 54 2.31 6.93 13.94
CA GLY A 54 3.73 6.78 14.26
C GLY A 54 4.51 5.86 13.30
N PRO A 55 5.69 5.35 13.73
CA PRO A 55 6.54 4.53 12.90
C PRO A 55 5.83 3.29 12.36
N SER A 56 5.91 3.07 11.05
CA SER A 56 5.13 2.01 10.39
C SER A 56 5.77 1.57 9.08
N VAL A 57 5.40 0.37 8.65
CA VAL A 57 5.67 -0.15 7.31
C VAL A 57 4.37 -0.14 6.51
N GLY A 58 4.46 0.34 5.28
CA GLY A 58 3.33 0.53 4.38
C GLY A 58 3.50 -0.22 3.07
N PHE A 59 2.38 -0.66 2.50
CA PHE A 59 2.35 -1.38 1.22
C PHE A 59 1.48 -0.63 0.24
N ALA A 60 2.02 -0.24 -0.91
CA ALA A 60 1.28 0.49 -1.95
C ALA A 60 1.23 -0.33 -3.23
N LEU A 61 0.04 -0.48 -3.82
CA LEU A 61 -0.14 -1.29 -5.02
C LEU A 61 0.59 -0.64 -6.20
N ARG A 62 1.41 -1.42 -6.90
CA ARG A 62 2.09 -0.95 -8.11
C ARG A 62 1.17 -1.06 -9.32
N SER A 63 1.08 0.02 -10.08
CA SER A 63 0.22 0.11 -11.27
C SER A 63 0.60 -0.86 -12.39
N ASP A 64 1.78 -1.47 -12.34
CA ASP A 64 2.23 -2.51 -13.28
C ASP A 64 1.46 -3.84 -13.11
N THR A 65 0.62 -3.97 -12.08
CA THR A 65 -0.23 -5.14 -11.82
C THR A 65 -1.72 -4.89 -12.11
N GLN A 66 -2.06 -4.08 -13.12
CA GLN A 66 -3.45 -3.87 -13.58
C GLN A 66 -4.09 -5.14 -14.18
N ASN A 67 -4.53 -6.03 -13.29
CA ASN A 67 -5.87 -6.59 -13.33
C ASN A 67 -6.39 -6.52 -11.90
N PRO A 68 -6.92 -5.36 -11.44
CA PRO A 68 -7.72 -5.35 -10.23
C PRO A 68 -8.87 -6.36 -10.44
N PRO A 69 -9.14 -7.31 -9.53
CA PRO A 69 -10.33 -8.12 -9.63
C PRO A 69 -11.53 -7.18 -9.69
N ALA A 70 -12.32 -7.33 -10.76
CA ALA A 70 -13.47 -6.50 -11.06
C ALA A 70 -14.27 -6.28 -9.77
N GLN A 71 -14.39 -5.03 -9.34
CA GLN A 71 -15.37 -4.69 -8.32
C GLN A 71 -16.73 -5.00 -8.94
N GLY A 72 -17.30 -6.14 -8.54
CA GLY A 72 -18.60 -6.60 -9.02
C GLY A 72 -19.63 -5.51 -8.80
N GLY A 73 -20.10 -4.94 -9.91
CA GLY A 73 -21.33 -4.17 -9.92
C GLY A 73 -22.47 -5.12 -9.61
N LEU A 74 -23.07 -4.99 -8.44
CA LEU A 74 -24.42 -5.47 -8.21
C LEU A 74 -25.36 -4.35 -8.62
N LYS A 75 -26.04 -4.64 -9.74
CA LYS A 75 -27.22 -3.95 -10.28
C LYS A 75 -28.38 -4.05 -9.30
#